data_AF-A0A533RU73-F1
#
_entry.id   AF-A0A533RU73-F1
#
_cell.length_a   1.000
_cell.length_b   1.000
_cell.length_c   1.000
_cell.angle_alpha   90.00
_cell.angle_beta   90.00
_cell.angle_gamma   90.00
#
_symmetry.space_group_name_H-M   'P 1'
#
loop_
_entity.id
_entity.type
_entity.pdbx_description
1 polymer ?
#
loop_
_entity_poly.entity_id
_entity_poly.type
_entity_poly.pdbx_seq_one_letter_code
_entity_poly.pdbx_strand_id
1 'polypeptide(L)'
;MIDIKEIMAMLPHAYPFLLVDRIVEIDPGKRAVGIKNVTYNEPFFPGHFPGRPIMPGVLIVEAMAQTAGVLAFNSLPEEERKKSVFFLGMDNVRFRKPVSPGDQLRMELEITRHRQSIWGFKGKALVDG
;
A
#
# COMPACT_ATOMS: atom_id res chain seq x y z
N MET A 1 -13.46 2.18 -8.23
CA MET A 1 -12.04 2.11 -8.66
C MET A 1 -11.45 3.49 -8.45
N ILE A 2 -10.23 3.60 -7.93
CA ILE A 2 -9.55 4.87 -7.68
C ILE A 2 -8.24 4.85 -8.48
N ASP A 3 -8.03 5.86 -9.33
CA ASP A 3 -6.84 5.96 -10.17
C ASP A 3 -5.68 6.70 -9.49
N ILE A 4 -4.54 6.81 -10.18
CA ILE A 4 -3.34 7.44 -9.63
C ILE A 4 -3.53 8.92 -9.31
N LYS A 5 -4.34 9.67 -10.06
CA LYS A 5 -4.56 11.10 -9.82
C LYS A 5 -5.35 11.30 -8.53
N GLU A 6 -6.37 10.47 -8.33
CA GLU A 6 -7.14 10.46 -7.09
C GLU A 6 -6.28 10.03 -5.90
N ILE A 7 -5.42 9.01 -6.06
CA ILE A 7 -4.47 8.59 -5.01
C ILE A 7 -3.51 9.73 -4.65
N MET A 8 -2.95 10.44 -5.63
CA MET A 8 -2.05 11.58 -5.40
C MET A 8 -2.74 12.77 -4.71
N ALA A 9 -4.06 12.93 -4.89
CA ALA A 9 -4.83 13.95 -4.18
C ALA A 9 -5.10 13.57 -2.71
N MET A 10 -5.19 12.26 -2.42
CA MET A 10 -5.47 11.74 -1.08
C MET A 10 -4.21 11.53 -0.23
N LEU A 11 -3.14 11.03 -0.85
CA LEU A 11 -1.89 10.69 -0.18
C LEU A 11 -0.84 11.80 -0.36
N PRO A 12 -0.06 12.14 0.69
CA PRO A 12 1.04 13.10 0.57
C PRO A 12 2.30 12.50 -0.11
N HIS A 13 2.30 11.19 -0.39
CA HIS A 13 3.45 10.50 -0.97
C HIS A 13 3.66 10.90 -2.43
N ALA A 14 4.91 11.01 -2.84
CA ALA A 14 5.32 11.31 -4.20
C ALA A 14 6.52 10.44 -4.59
N TYR A 15 6.94 10.50 -5.86
CA TYR A 15 8.13 9.80 -6.33
C TYR A 15 9.37 10.14 -5.46
N PRO A 16 10.21 9.15 -5.09
CA PRO A 16 10.17 7.73 -5.46
C PRO A 16 9.40 6.82 -4.48
N PHE A 17 8.52 7.38 -3.65
CA PHE A 17 7.92 6.69 -2.50
C PHE A 17 6.39 6.62 -2.51
N LEU A 18 5.73 6.97 -3.61
CA LEU A 18 4.33 6.60 -3.86
C LEU A 18 4.32 5.21 -4.49
N LEU A 19 3.82 4.21 -3.76
CA LEU A 19 3.94 2.79 -4.08
C LEU A 19 2.58 2.10 -4.29
N VAL A 20 1.53 2.87 -4.57
CA VAL A 20 0.20 2.35 -4.92
C VAL A 20 -0.22 2.98 -6.24
N ASP A 21 -0.40 2.14 -7.26
CA ASP A 21 -0.71 2.61 -8.61
C ASP A 21 -2.22 2.74 -8.84
N ARG A 22 -3.02 1.91 -8.15
CA ARG A 22 -4.48 1.85 -8.33
C ARG A 22 -5.16 1.19 -7.14
N ILE A 23 -6.37 1.63 -6.79
CA ILE A 23 -7.30 0.85 -5.96
C ILE A 23 -8.37 0.22 -6.85
N VAL A 24 -8.41 -1.11 -6.89
CA VAL A 24 -9.36 -1.86 -7.73
C VAL A 24 -10.67 -2.16 -7.01
N GLU A 25 -10.64 -2.29 -5.68
CA GLU A 25 -11.83 -2.48 -4.84
C GLU A 25 -11.74 -1.57 -3.62
N ILE A 26 -12.87 -0.96 -3.23
CA ILE A 26 -12.98 -0.21 -1.99
C ILE A 26 -14.38 -0.35 -1.40
N ASP A 27 -14.44 -0.72 -0.12
CA ASP A 27 -15.64 -0.75 0.71
C ASP A 27 -15.32 0.10 1.96
N PRO A 28 -15.73 1.38 1.96
CA PRO A 28 -15.44 2.32 3.05
C PRO A 28 -15.83 1.76 4.42
N GLY A 29 -14.92 1.90 5.39
CA GLY A 29 -15.07 1.37 6.75
C GLY A 29 -14.79 -0.11 6.89
N LYS A 30 -14.49 -0.83 5.80
CA LYS A 30 -14.31 -2.29 5.82
C LYS A 30 -13.04 -2.77 5.15
N ARG A 31 -12.89 -2.60 3.83
CA ARG A 31 -11.77 -3.20 3.07
C ARG A 31 -11.38 -2.41 1.83
N ALA A 32 -10.14 -2.60 1.37
CA ALA A 32 -9.67 -2.12 0.09
C ALA A 32 -8.70 -3.12 -0.55
N VAL A 33 -8.63 -3.07 -1.88
CA VAL A 33 -7.62 -3.80 -2.65
C VAL A 33 -6.83 -2.84 -3.54
N GLY A 34 -5.55 -2.71 -3.23
CA GLY A 34 -4.59 -1.91 -3.98
C GLY A 34 -3.74 -2.75 -4.93
N ILE A 35 -3.22 -2.10 -5.98
CA ILE A 35 -2.29 -2.66 -6.95
C ILE A 35 -1.01 -1.85 -6.94
N LYS A 36 0.12 -2.56 -6.93
CA LYS A 36 1.45 -2.04 -7.22
C LYS A 36 2.10 -2.89 -8.31
N ASN A 37 2.30 -2.32 -9.49
CA ASN A 37 3.06 -2.94 -10.56
C ASN A 37 4.55 -2.88 -10.23
N VAL A 38 5.25 -3.98 -10.45
CA VAL A 38 6.67 -4.09 -10.15
C VAL A 38 7.44 -4.13 -11.46
N THR A 39 8.27 -3.11 -11.71
CA THR A 39 9.04 -3.00 -12.95
C THR A 39 10.52 -2.80 -12.66
N TYR A 40 11.38 -3.34 -13.51
CA TYR A 40 12.83 -3.17 -13.34
C TYR A 40 13.24 -1.69 -13.37
N ASN A 41 12.45 -0.83 -14.02
CA ASN A 41 12.66 0.61 -14.11
C ASN A 41 12.29 1.39 -12.82
N GLU A 42 12.43 0.76 -11.65
CA GLU A 42 12.23 1.41 -10.35
C GLU A 42 13.56 1.67 -9.66
N PRO A 43 13.70 2.80 -8.93
CA PRO A 43 15.00 3.28 -8.45
C PRO A 43 15.68 2.38 -7.42
N PHE A 44 14.96 1.46 -6.78
CA PHE A 44 15.52 0.55 -5.78
C PHE A 44 16.13 -0.73 -6.38
N PHE A 45 15.80 -1.11 -7.61
CA PHE A 45 16.31 -2.35 -8.22
C PHE A 45 17.81 -2.35 -8.55
N PRO A 46 18.44 -1.24 -8.99
CA PRO A 46 19.90 -1.21 -9.18
C PRO A 46 20.67 -1.59 -7.91
N GLY A 47 20.12 -1.28 -6.73
CA GLY A 47 20.72 -1.57 -5.43
C GLY A 47 20.23 -2.82 -4.72
N HIS A 48 19.08 -3.40 -5.12
CA HIS A 48 18.45 -4.52 -4.40
C HIS A 48 18.02 -5.65 -5.36
N PHE A 49 18.95 -6.48 -5.84
CA PHE A 49 20.40 -6.38 -5.73
C PHE A 49 21.02 -6.40 -7.14
N PRO A 50 22.25 -5.89 -7.33
CA PRO A 50 22.95 -6.01 -8.61
C PRO A 50 22.92 -7.46 -9.14
N GLY A 51 22.41 -7.65 -10.36
CA GLY A 51 22.26 -8.97 -11.00
C GLY A 51 21.13 -9.86 -10.47
N ARG A 52 20.40 -9.44 -9.42
CA ARG A 52 19.28 -10.18 -8.84
C ARG A 52 18.20 -9.21 -8.30
N PRO A 53 17.36 -8.64 -9.19
CA PRO A 53 16.37 -7.65 -8.79
C PRO A 53 15.25 -8.30 -7.95
N ILE A 54 15.14 -7.87 -6.70
CA ILE A 54 14.12 -8.30 -5.74
C ILE A 54 13.50 -7.04 -5.16
N MET A 55 12.18 -6.91 -5.13
CA MET A 55 11.53 -5.80 -4.43
C MET A 55 11.83 -5.91 -2.92
N PRO A 56 12.36 -4.87 -2.26
CA PRO A 56 12.58 -4.93 -0.82
C PRO A 56 11.27 -5.21 -0.08
N GLY A 57 11.28 -6.19 0.83
CA GLY A 57 10.06 -6.58 1.57
C GLY A 57 9.45 -5.44 2.37
N VAL A 58 10.27 -4.51 2.86
CA VAL A 58 9.80 -3.29 3.55
C VAL A 58 8.98 -2.37 2.65
N LEU A 59 9.23 -2.35 1.34
CA LEU A 59 8.44 -1.57 0.39
C LEU A 59 7.08 -2.23 0.07
N ILE A 60 6.97 -3.55 0.25
CA ILE A 60 5.67 -4.24 0.21
C ILE A 60 4.82 -3.79 1.39
N VAL A 61 5.41 -3.72 2.59
CA VAL A 61 4.73 -3.24 3.80
C VAL A 61 4.32 -1.78 3.63
N GLU A 62 5.21 -0.93 3.10
CA GLU A 62 4.91 0.47 2.82
C GLU A 62 3.75 0.62 1.82
N ALA A 63 3.76 -0.12 0.71
CA ALA A 63 2.67 -0.09 -0.27
C ALA A 63 1.33 -0.52 0.34
N MET A 64 1.34 -1.52 1.24
CA MET A 64 0.17 -1.90 2.02
C MET A 64 -0.27 -0.78 2.98
N ALA A 65 0.66 -0.13 3.68
CA ALA A 65 0.34 1.00 4.57
C ALA A 65 -0.29 2.17 3.80
N GLN A 66 0.21 2.49 2.60
CA GLN A 66 -0.38 3.51 1.73
C GLN A 66 -1.78 3.12 1.26
N THR A 67 -1.99 1.86 0.87
CA THR A 67 -3.33 1.34 0.52
C THR A 67 -4.29 1.44 1.71
N ALA A 68 -3.82 1.15 2.92
CA ALA A 68 -4.59 1.34 4.16
C ALA A 68 -4.91 2.82 4.41
N GLY A 69 -3.98 3.73 4.11
CA GLY A 69 -4.19 5.17 4.17
C GLY A 69 -5.32 5.64 3.25
N VAL A 70 -5.34 5.15 2.00
CA VAL A 70 -6.44 5.43 1.05
C VAL A 70 -7.78 4.92 1.60
N LEU A 71 -7.81 3.70 2.16
CA LEU A 71 -9.01 3.16 2.80
C LEU A 71 -9.45 4.02 3.99
N ALA A 72 -8.53 4.41 4.88
CA ALA A 72 -8.84 5.23 6.05
C ALA A 72 -9.44 6.59 5.64
N PHE A 73 -8.83 7.29 4.68
CA PHE A 73 -9.35 8.57 4.20
C PHE A 73 -10.72 8.46 3.56
N ASN A 74 -10.98 7.41 2.78
CA ASN A 74 -12.31 7.17 2.21
C ASN A 74 -13.34 6.71 3.24
N SER A 75 -12.90 6.27 4.43
CA SER A 75 -13.77 5.86 5.53
C SER A 75 -14.14 7.01 6.48
N LEU A 76 -13.51 8.18 6.32
CA LEU A 76 -13.74 9.36 7.14
C LEU A 76 -14.57 10.41 6.37
N PRO A 77 -15.42 11.18 7.09
CA PRO A 77 -16.00 12.42 6.56
C PRO A 77 -14.91 13.35 6.03
N GLU A 78 -15.21 14.11 4.98
CA GLU A 78 -14.22 14.98 4.32
C GLU A 78 -13.56 15.97 5.29
N GLU A 79 -14.36 16.54 6.21
CA GLU A 79 -13.94 17.43 7.30
C GLU A 79 -12.84 16.82 8.20
N GLU A 80 -12.84 15.50 8.36
CA GLU A 80 -11.96 14.76 9.28
C GLU A 80 -10.74 14.17 8.57
N ARG A 81 -10.65 14.30 7.24
CA ARG A 81 -9.50 13.82 6.45
C ARG A 81 -8.27 14.64 6.79
N LYS A 82 -7.48 14.14 7.75
CA LYS A 82 -6.19 14.74 8.11
C LYS A 82 -5.22 14.59 6.95
N LYS A 83 -4.41 15.63 6.67
CA LYS A 83 -3.40 15.57 5.59
C LYS A 83 -2.23 14.61 5.86
N SER A 84 -2.07 14.14 7.09
CA SER A 84 -0.95 13.28 7.47
C SER A 84 -1.40 12.12 8.34
N VAL A 85 -1.00 10.92 7.94
CA VAL A 85 -1.16 9.67 8.68
C VAL A 85 0.23 9.16 9.00
N PHE A 86 0.42 8.68 10.23
CA PHE A 86 1.67 8.09 10.68
C PHE A 86 1.49 6.59 10.85
N PHE A 87 2.43 5.82 10.32
CA PHE A 87 2.48 4.39 10.53
C PHE A 87 3.14 4.10 11.89
N LEU A 88 2.33 3.69 12.87
CA LEU A 88 2.77 3.56 14.27
C LEU A 88 3.51 2.25 14.57
N GLY A 89 3.21 1.18 13.83
CA GLY A 89 3.77 -0.14 14.08
C GLY A 89 3.12 -1.22 13.23
N MET A 90 3.72 -2.41 13.28
CA MET A 90 3.27 -3.60 12.58
C MET A 90 3.54 -4.84 13.43
N ASP A 91 2.63 -5.80 13.36
CA ASP A 91 2.71 -7.07 14.09
C ASP A 91 2.57 -8.24 13.12
N ASN A 92 3.19 -9.38 13.46
CA ASN A 92 3.04 -10.64 12.73
C ASN A 92 3.36 -10.58 11.22
N VAL A 93 4.28 -9.71 10.80
CA VAL A 93 4.71 -9.59 9.40
C VAL A 93 5.53 -10.82 8.99
N ARG A 94 5.18 -11.41 7.83
CA ARG A 94 5.88 -12.57 7.27
C ARG A 94 6.02 -12.42 5.75
N PHE A 95 7.23 -12.58 5.24
CA PHE A 95 7.52 -12.63 3.80
C PHE A 95 7.66 -14.10 3.38
N ARG A 96 6.85 -14.53 2.40
CA ARG A 96 6.80 -15.95 1.99
C ARG A 96 7.62 -16.25 0.74
N LYS A 97 7.60 -15.35 -0.24
CA LYS A 97 8.31 -15.46 -1.51
C LYS A 97 8.85 -14.08 -1.92
N PRO A 98 9.99 -14.01 -2.63
CA PRO A 98 10.45 -12.78 -3.25
C PRO A 98 9.43 -12.27 -4.28
N VAL A 99 9.38 -10.95 -4.44
CA VAL A 99 8.66 -10.26 -5.52
C VAL A 99 9.70 -9.67 -6.46
N SER A 100 9.50 -9.78 -7.76
CA SER A 100 10.48 -9.42 -8.78
C SER A 100 9.86 -8.59 -9.92
N PRO A 101 10.68 -7.93 -10.76
CA PRO A 101 10.18 -7.23 -11.95
C PRO A 101 9.29 -8.11 -12.81
N GLY A 102 8.14 -7.56 -13.24
CA GLY A 102 7.11 -8.28 -13.98
C GLY A 102 5.90 -8.65 -13.12
N ASP A 103 6.07 -8.77 -11.81
CA ASP A 103 4.98 -9.09 -10.90
C ASP A 103 3.97 -7.94 -10.78
N GLN A 104 2.70 -8.29 -10.56
CA GLN A 104 1.69 -7.37 -10.09
C GLN A 104 1.33 -7.72 -8.64
N LEU A 105 1.69 -6.83 -7.73
CA LEU A 105 1.42 -7.00 -6.31
C LEU A 105 -0.03 -6.56 -6.01
N ARG A 106 -0.88 -7.52 -5.66
CA ARG A 106 -2.25 -7.29 -5.18
C ARG A 106 -2.29 -7.25 -3.67
N MET A 107 -2.66 -6.10 -3.09
CA MET A 107 -2.64 -5.83 -1.66
C MET A 107 -4.07 -5.77 -1.11
N GLU A 108 -4.48 -6.78 -0.36
CA GLU A 108 -5.82 -6.88 0.23
C GLU A 108 -5.77 -6.51 1.70
N LEU A 109 -6.53 -5.49 2.10
CA LEU A 109 -6.54 -4.93 3.45
C LEU A 109 -7.96 -4.80 4.00
N GLU A 110 -8.10 -5.12 5.28
CA GLU A 110 -9.34 -5.04 6.04
C GLU A 110 -9.09 -4.24 7.32
N ILE A 111 -10.02 -3.35 7.67
CA ILE A 111 -10.02 -2.62 8.94
C ILE A 111 -10.40 -3.62 10.05
N THR A 112 -9.54 -3.74 11.06
CA THR A 112 -9.81 -4.58 12.23
C THR A 112 -10.22 -3.78 13.44
N ARG A 113 -9.84 -2.50 13.50
CA ARG A 113 -10.15 -1.61 14.61
C ARG A 113 -10.08 -0.16 14.16
N HIS A 114 -11.00 0.65 14.67
CA HIS A 114 -10.93 2.10 14.61
C HIS A 114 -11.28 2.65 15.99
N ARG A 115 -10.34 3.36 16.61
CA ARG A 115 -10.55 4.02 17.91
C ARG A 115 -9.91 5.40 17.89
N GLN A 116 -10.75 6.44 17.97
CA GLN A 116 -10.31 7.83 17.83
C GLN A 116 -9.49 7.99 16.54
N SER A 117 -8.26 8.49 16.62
CA SER A 117 -7.39 8.66 15.45
C SER A 117 -6.55 7.43 15.10
N ILE A 118 -6.74 6.29 15.77
CA ILE A 118 -5.93 5.08 15.57
C ILE A 118 -6.72 4.05 14.79
N TRP A 119 -6.14 3.62 13.67
CA TRP A 119 -6.67 2.60 12.78
C TRP A 119 -5.79 1.36 12.82
N GLY A 120 -6.41 0.19 12.89
CA GLY A 120 -5.78 -1.11 12.80
C GLY A 120 -6.23 -1.83 11.53
N PHE A 121 -5.28 -2.49 10.87
CA PHE A 121 -5.52 -3.20 9.62
C PHE A 121 -4.94 -4.60 9.68
N LYS A 122 -5.57 -5.52 8.94
CA LYS A 122 -5.03 -6.83 8.62
C LYS A 122 -5.02 -6.96 7.11
N GLY A 123 -3.97 -7.56 6.56
CA GLY A 123 -3.92 -7.76 5.13
C GLY A 123 -2.87 -8.76 4.67
N LYS A 124 -2.84 -8.94 3.36
CA LYS A 124 -1.90 -9.80 2.64
C LYS A 124 -1.56 -9.15 1.30
N ALA A 125 -0.36 -9.42 0.81
CA ALA A 125 0.05 -9.08 -0.55
C ALA A 125 0.26 -10.39 -1.32
N LEU A 126 -0.27 -10.45 -2.55
CA LEU A 126 -0.32 -11.63 -3.40
C LEU A 126 0.24 -11.30 -4.78
N VAL A 127 0.79 -12.31 -5.45
CA VAL A 127 1.17 -12.31 -6.87
C VAL A 127 0.57 -13.58 -7.45
N ASP A 128 -0.23 -13.45 -8.51
CA ASP A 128 -0.94 -14.56 -9.19
C ASP A 128 -1.93 -15.37 -8.32
N GLY A 129 -2.48 -14.77 -7.26
CA GLY A 129 -3.47 -15.39 -6.35
C GLY A 129 -2.86 -16.10 -5.15
#